data_AF-A0A430QCE0-F1
#
_entry.id   AF-A0A430QCE0-F1
#
_cell.length_a   1.000
_cell.length_b   1.000
_cell.length_c   1.000
_cell.angle_alpha   90.00
_cell.angle_beta   90.00
_cell.angle_gamma   90.00
#
_symmetry.space_group_name_H-M   'P 1'
#
loop_
_entity.id
_entity.type
_entity.pdbx_description
1 polymer ?
#
loop_
_entity_poly.entity_id
_entity_poly.type
_entity_poly.pdbx_seq_one_letter_code
_entity_poly.pdbx_strand_id
1 'polypeptide(L)'
;TSRNLYCIHVDSKSPIEFYDQVLELARCFGLNVMVLNRTESINIQWGYYSLLEAFLVCADKLMKNIDYMWKYLLNLSGQELPLRTNWDLVAALKAINGSNVVEGLGPNFYPWRWPKKNFSFPVSFIVNMILIMIFSIGTQYNNKVNTVMNHALHV
;
A
#
# COMPACT_ATOMS: atom_id res chain seq x y z
N THR A 1 11.59 -20.49 -7.22
CA THR A 1 11.50 -19.62 -6.02
C THR A 1 10.72 -18.37 -6.38
N SER A 2 9.75 -17.96 -5.56
CA SER A 2 8.95 -16.74 -5.82
C SER A 2 9.85 -15.50 -5.78
N ARG A 3 9.59 -14.53 -6.66
CA ARG A 3 10.31 -13.25 -6.76
C ARG A 3 9.56 -12.09 -6.10
N ASN A 4 8.37 -12.36 -5.56
CA ASN A 4 7.48 -11.35 -5.00
C ASN A 4 7.63 -11.27 -3.48
N LEU A 5 7.54 -10.07 -2.95
CA LEU A 5 7.56 -9.76 -1.52
C LEU A 5 6.15 -9.34 -1.06
N TYR A 6 5.69 -9.88 0.06
CA TYR A 6 4.33 -9.67 0.56
C TYR A 6 4.38 -9.17 2.00
N CYS A 7 3.63 -8.10 2.30
CA CYS A 7 3.36 -7.65 3.65
C CYS A 7 1.88 -7.81 3.96
N ILE A 8 1.56 -8.50 5.03
CA ILE A 8 0.19 -8.74 5.48
C ILE A 8 -0.06 -7.89 6.73
N HIS A 9 -1.01 -6.97 6.60
CA HIS A 9 -1.61 -6.29 7.74
C HIS A 9 -2.85 -7.07 8.19
N VAL A 10 -2.94 -7.32 9.51
CA VAL A 10 -4.16 -7.85 10.14
C VAL A 10 -4.72 -6.74 11.01
N ASP A 11 -6.01 -6.41 10.83
CA ASP A 11 -6.67 -5.35 11.60
C ASP A 11 -6.54 -5.60 13.10
N SER A 12 -6.14 -4.58 13.86
CA SER A 12 -5.89 -4.69 15.30
C SER A 12 -7.15 -5.03 16.10
N LYS A 13 -8.34 -4.78 15.55
CA LYS A 13 -9.61 -5.19 16.14
C LYS A 13 -9.97 -6.65 15.87
N SER A 14 -9.22 -7.34 15.00
CA SER A 14 -9.42 -8.78 14.75
C SER A 14 -9.07 -9.59 15.99
N PRO A 15 -9.73 -10.74 16.23
CA PRO A 15 -9.35 -11.66 17.30
C PRO A 15 -7.86 -12.03 17.25
N ILE A 16 -7.26 -12.29 18.42
CA ILE A 16 -5.84 -12.66 18.48
C ILE A 16 -5.59 -14.01 17.79
N GLU A 17 -6.55 -14.93 17.90
CA GLU A 17 -6.52 -16.24 17.29
C GLU A 17 -6.44 -16.17 15.77
N PHE A 18 -7.12 -15.18 15.15
CA PHE A 18 -7.04 -14.95 13.71
C PHE A 18 -5.66 -14.45 13.30
N TYR A 19 -5.09 -13.50 14.05
CA TYR A 19 -3.73 -13.01 13.82
C TYR A 19 -2.70 -14.15 13.93
N ASP A 20 -2.81 -14.99 14.96
CA ASP A 20 -1.90 -16.11 15.18
C ASP A 20 -2.00 -17.13 14.03
N GLN A 21 -3.20 -17.42 13.53
CA GLN A 21 -3.38 -18.29 12.36
C GLN A 21 -2.73 -17.72 11.10
N VAL A 22 -2.88 -16.42 10.85
CA VAL A 22 -2.23 -15.75 9.71
C VAL A 22 -0.70 -15.78 9.87
N LEU A 23 -0.20 -15.59 11.09
CA LEU A 23 1.23 -15.66 11.38
C LEU A 23 1.80 -17.06 11.17
N GLU A 24 1.12 -18.11 11.65
CA GLU A 24 1.51 -19.51 11.42
C GLU A 24 1.47 -19.84 9.93
N LEU A 25 0.42 -19.44 9.21
CA LEU A 25 0.31 -19.62 7.77
C LEU A 25 1.47 -18.93 7.04
N ALA A 26 1.81 -17.71 7.44
CA ALA A 26 2.90 -16.95 6.82
C ALA A 26 4.25 -17.65 6.99
N ARG A 27 4.50 -18.36 8.10
CA ARG A 27 5.75 -19.14 8.31
C ARG A 27 5.89 -20.31 7.34
N CYS A 28 4.81 -20.81 6.78
CA CYS A 28 4.85 -21.81 5.72
C CYS A 28 5.40 -21.22 4.40
N PHE A 29 5.34 -19.90 4.25
CA PHE A 29 5.97 -19.18 3.16
C PHE A 29 7.32 -18.62 3.66
N GLY A 30 8.34 -18.63 2.80
CA GLY A 30 9.68 -18.20 3.21
C GLY A 30 9.75 -16.73 3.64
N LEU A 31 10.97 -16.20 3.80
CA LEU A 31 11.23 -14.81 4.22
C LEU A 31 10.63 -13.73 3.30
N ASN A 32 10.01 -14.13 2.18
CA ASN A 32 9.32 -13.23 1.25
C ASN A 32 7.87 -12.91 1.65
N VAL A 33 7.34 -13.50 2.73
CA VAL A 33 6.03 -13.15 3.30
C VAL A 33 6.25 -12.69 4.73
N MET A 34 5.82 -11.46 5.03
CA MET A 34 5.91 -10.87 6.37
C MET A 34 4.52 -10.47 6.86
N VAL A 35 4.27 -10.66 8.15
CA VAL A 35 3.07 -10.17 8.83
C VAL A 35 3.49 -9.00 9.70
N LEU A 36 2.76 -7.90 9.68
CA LEU A 36 3.02 -6.77 10.58
C LEU A 36 2.87 -7.22 12.03
N ASN A 37 3.74 -6.70 12.91
CA ASN A 37 3.63 -7.00 14.33
C ASN A 37 2.28 -6.49 14.86
N ARG A 38 1.74 -7.20 15.85
CA ARG A 38 0.46 -6.82 16.46
C ARG A 38 0.46 -5.40 17.05
N THR A 39 1.60 -4.95 17.57
CA THR A 39 1.78 -3.59 18.10
C THR A 39 1.81 -2.49 17.03
N GLU A 40 2.09 -2.85 15.77
CA GLU A 40 2.12 -1.95 14.61
C GLU A 40 0.80 -2.03 13.81
N SER A 41 -0.15 -2.85 14.25
CA SER A 41 -1.42 -3.08 13.54
C SER A 41 -2.37 -1.90 13.73
N ILE A 42 -2.85 -1.35 12.61
CA ILE A 42 -3.84 -0.27 12.57
C ILE A 42 -5.26 -0.81 12.77
N ASN A 43 -6.09 -0.07 13.52
CA ASN A 43 -7.53 -0.34 13.64
C ASN A 43 -8.24 0.23 12.40
N ILE A 44 -8.71 -0.63 11.49
CA ILE A 44 -9.28 -0.17 10.23
C ILE A 44 -10.71 0.32 10.43
N GLN A 45 -10.93 1.59 10.14
CA GLN A 45 -12.23 2.24 10.09
C GLN A 45 -12.65 2.42 8.63
N TRP A 46 -13.81 1.85 8.28
CA TRP A 46 -14.31 1.91 6.91
C TRP A 46 -14.60 3.36 6.50
N GLY A 47 -14.12 3.75 5.31
CA GLY A 47 -14.27 5.13 4.80
C GLY A 47 -13.30 6.16 5.39
N TYR A 48 -12.37 5.76 6.26
CA TYR A 48 -11.39 6.64 6.91
C TYR A 48 -9.96 6.40 6.42
N TYR A 49 -9.06 7.34 6.77
CA TYR A 49 -7.64 7.30 6.38
C TYR A 49 -6.86 6.11 7.00
N SER A 50 -7.39 5.44 8.04
CA SER A 50 -6.78 4.25 8.66
C SER A 50 -6.43 3.13 7.65
N LEU A 51 -7.20 3.02 6.56
CA LEU A 51 -6.90 2.07 5.49
C LEU A 51 -5.60 2.45 4.75
N LEU A 52 -5.43 3.74 4.47
CA LEU A 52 -4.19 4.26 3.88
C LEU A 52 -3.02 4.08 4.85
N GLU A 53 -3.21 4.37 6.14
CA GLU A 53 -2.19 4.20 7.17
C GLU A 53 -1.67 2.75 7.22
N ALA A 54 -2.55 1.75 7.20
CA ALA A 54 -2.15 0.35 7.17
C ALA A 54 -1.33 -0.01 5.93
N PHE A 55 -1.71 0.50 4.75
CA PHE A 55 -0.92 0.32 3.53
C PHE A 55 0.46 0.96 3.64
N LEU A 56 0.54 2.17 4.21
CA LEU A 56 1.79 2.91 4.38
C LEU A 56 2.76 2.22 5.33
N VAL A 57 2.27 1.68 6.45
CA VAL A 57 3.08 0.89 7.40
C VAL A 57 3.63 -0.36 6.71
N CYS A 58 2.81 -1.07 5.94
CA CYS A 58 3.30 -2.22 5.17
C CYS A 58 4.31 -1.82 4.09
N ALA A 59 4.06 -0.71 3.38
CA ALA A 59 4.98 -0.20 2.35
C ALA A 59 6.35 0.14 2.95
N ASP A 60 6.40 0.78 4.12
CA ASP A 60 7.63 1.08 4.84
C ASP A 60 8.44 -0.20 5.16
N LYS A 61 7.78 -1.28 5.63
CA LYS A 61 8.45 -2.57 5.86
C LYS A 61 9.01 -3.17 4.58
N LEU A 62 8.24 -3.15 3.49
CA LEU A 62 8.68 -3.64 2.18
C LEU A 62 9.87 -2.81 1.65
N MET A 63 9.87 -1.50 1.85
CA MET A 63 10.95 -0.61 1.43
C MET A 63 12.25 -0.81 2.21
N LYS A 64 12.15 -1.13 3.51
CA LYS A 64 13.30 -1.42 4.37
C LYS A 64 13.92 -2.79 4.09
N ASN A 65 13.24 -3.66 3.35
CA ASN A 65 13.77 -4.97 2.99
C ASN A 65 14.79 -4.84 1.84
N ILE A 66 16.08 -4.98 2.17
CA ILE A 66 17.21 -4.85 1.24
C ILE A 66 17.47 -6.14 0.44
N ASP A 67 16.96 -7.29 0.89
CA ASP A 67 17.23 -8.59 0.27
C ASP A 67 16.43 -8.79 -1.02
N TYR A 68 15.37 -8.00 -1.22
CA TYR A 68 14.48 -8.08 -2.36
C TYR A 68 14.47 -6.79 -3.16
N MET A 69 14.96 -6.86 -4.41
CA MET A 69 14.79 -5.77 -5.37
C MET A 69 13.40 -5.85 -6.03
N TRP A 70 12.39 -5.31 -5.36
CA TRP A 70 11.05 -5.16 -5.91
C TRP A 70 10.96 -3.90 -6.80
N LYS A 71 10.06 -3.92 -7.80
CA LYS A 71 9.89 -2.83 -8.78
C LYS A 71 8.57 -2.08 -8.65
N TYR A 72 7.52 -2.75 -8.19
CA TYR A 72 6.20 -2.17 -8.05
C TYR A 72 5.63 -2.58 -6.70
N LEU A 73 4.92 -1.65 -6.08
CA LEU A 73 4.11 -1.86 -4.89
C LEU A 73 2.65 -1.86 -5.32
N LEU A 74 1.93 -2.92 -4.94
CA LEU A 74 0.52 -3.09 -5.19
C LEU A 74 -0.16 -3.21 -3.84
N ASN A 75 -1.15 -2.37 -3.56
CA ASN A 75 -1.98 -2.56 -2.38
C ASN A 75 -3.12 -3.52 -2.71
N LEU A 76 -3.48 -4.40 -1.78
CA LEU A 76 -4.59 -5.32 -1.93
C LEU A 76 -5.33 -5.45 -0.59
N SER A 77 -6.61 -5.77 -0.65
CA SER A 77 -7.46 -6.11 0.49
C SER A 77 -7.84 -7.59 0.49
N GLY A 78 -8.31 -8.10 1.62
CA GLY A 78 -8.71 -9.50 1.76
C GLY A 78 -9.92 -9.93 0.92
N GLN A 79 -10.56 -9.01 0.18
CA GLN A 79 -11.69 -9.28 -0.70
C GLN A 79 -11.29 -9.35 -2.18
N GLU A 80 -10.04 -9.03 -2.52
CA GLU A 80 -9.56 -9.02 -3.89
C GLU A 80 -8.93 -10.36 -4.27
N LEU A 81 -9.25 -10.84 -5.48
CA LEU A 81 -8.70 -12.07 -6.02
C LEU A 81 -8.11 -11.80 -7.41
N PRO A 82 -6.96 -12.41 -7.74
CA PRO A 82 -6.35 -12.26 -9.05
C PRO A 82 -7.23 -12.89 -10.14
N LEU A 83 -7.58 -12.11 -11.16
CA LEU A 83 -8.32 -12.59 -12.34
C LEU A 83 -7.42 -13.10 -13.46
N ARG A 84 -6.11 -12.88 -13.33
CA ARG A 84 -5.06 -13.22 -14.31
C ARG A 84 -3.86 -13.81 -13.60
N THR A 85 -2.98 -14.45 -14.36
CA THR A 85 -1.80 -15.08 -13.78
C THR A 85 -0.78 -14.04 -13.31
N ASN A 86 0.12 -14.44 -12.40
CA ASN A 86 1.26 -13.60 -12.03
C ASN A 86 2.15 -13.29 -13.24
N TRP A 87 2.20 -14.17 -14.24
CA TRP A 87 2.95 -13.92 -15.48
C TRP A 87 2.34 -12.75 -16.27
N ASP A 88 1.02 -12.73 -16.43
CA ASP A 88 0.29 -11.63 -17.10
C ASP A 88 0.51 -10.31 -16.36
N LEU A 89 0.42 -10.34 -15.03
CA LEU A 89 0.67 -9.16 -14.19
C LEU A 89 2.08 -8.61 -14.41
N VAL A 90 3.10 -9.48 -14.35
CA VAL A 90 4.49 -9.05 -14.57
C VAL A 90 4.71 -8.54 -15.99
N ALA A 91 4.06 -9.14 -17.00
CA ALA A 91 4.13 -8.66 -18.38
C ALA A 91 3.53 -7.25 -18.51
N ALA A 92 2.35 -7.01 -17.94
CA ALA A 92 1.71 -5.69 -17.94
C ALA A 92 2.56 -4.64 -17.20
N LEU A 93 3.09 -4.98 -16.02
CA LEU A 93 3.96 -4.07 -15.25
C LEU A 93 5.27 -3.74 -15.97
N LYS A 94 5.81 -4.67 -16.79
CA LYS A 94 6.96 -4.37 -17.65
C LYS A 94 6.58 -3.43 -18.78
N ALA A 95 5.40 -3.60 -19.38
CA ALA A 95 4.93 -2.78 -20.49
C ALA A 95 4.70 -1.31 -20.12
N ILE A 96 4.28 -1.02 -18.88
CA ILE A 96 4.11 0.37 -18.39
C ILE A 96 5.42 1.07 -18.01
N ASN A 97 6.56 0.37 -18.09
CA ASN A 97 7.93 0.91 -18.04
C ASN A 97 8.20 1.98 -16.97
N GLY A 98 7.92 1.67 -15.71
CA GLY A 98 8.19 2.56 -14.58
C GLY A 98 7.11 3.60 -14.32
N SER A 99 5.99 3.55 -15.05
CA SER A 99 4.82 4.39 -14.78
C SER A 99 4.01 3.87 -13.60
N ASN A 100 3.33 4.77 -12.90
CA ASN A 100 2.35 4.40 -11.88
C ASN A 100 0.98 4.18 -12.53
N VAL A 101 0.20 3.25 -11.98
CA VAL A 101 -1.21 3.08 -12.34
C VAL A 101 -2.04 3.52 -11.15
N VAL A 102 -2.76 4.62 -11.32
CA VAL A 102 -3.62 5.21 -10.32
C VAL A 102 -4.94 5.55 -11.00
N GLU A 103 -6.02 4.93 -10.56
CA GLU A 103 -7.35 5.27 -11.05
C GLU A 103 -7.89 6.46 -10.25
N GLY A 104 -8.37 7.47 -10.97
CA GLY A 104 -8.83 8.72 -10.38
C GLY A 104 -9.99 9.34 -11.13
N LEU A 105 -10.97 9.81 -10.38
CA LEU A 105 -12.01 10.71 -10.83
C LEU A 105 -11.51 12.15 -10.75
N GLY A 106 -11.86 12.97 -11.73
CA GLY A 106 -11.43 14.36 -11.81
C GLY A 106 -11.89 15.25 -10.64
N PRO A 107 -11.43 16.51 -10.60
CA PRO A 107 -11.63 17.42 -9.45
C PRO A 107 -13.09 17.80 -9.16
N ASN A 108 -14.01 17.50 -10.10
CA ASN A 108 -15.42 17.82 -9.98
C ASN A 108 -16.20 16.80 -9.13
N PHE A 109 -15.59 15.68 -8.76
CA PHE A 109 -16.23 14.64 -7.95
C PHE A 109 -16.04 14.93 -6.46
N TYR A 110 -17.16 14.91 -5.71
CA TYR A 110 -17.17 15.06 -4.25
C TYR A 110 -16.40 16.28 -3.69
N PRO A 111 -16.60 17.51 -4.20
CA PRO A 111 -15.81 18.69 -3.81
C PRO A 111 -15.91 19.03 -2.32
N TRP A 112 -16.96 18.59 -1.62
CA TRP A 112 -17.10 18.77 -0.18
C TRP A 112 -16.11 17.94 0.66
N ARG A 113 -15.49 16.91 0.07
CA ARG A 113 -14.43 16.12 0.71
C ARG A 113 -13.07 16.80 0.60
N TRP A 114 -12.99 17.92 -0.13
CA TRP A 114 -11.75 18.65 -0.34
C TRP A 114 -11.33 19.42 0.92
N PRO A 115 -10.13 19.19 1.50
CA PRO A 115 -9.65 20.01 2.61
C PRO A 115 -9.47 21.47 2.20
N LYS A 116 -10.11 22.36 2.94
CA LYS A 116 -10.01 23.81 2.75
C LYS A 116 -8.72 24.33 3.40
N LYS A 117 -7.58 23.97 2.81
CA LYS A 117 -6.23 24.36 3.29
C LYS A 117 -5.43 24.99 2.16
N ASN A 118 -4.71 26.05 2.46
CA ASN A 118 -3.72 26.63 1.56
C ASN A 118 -2.42 25.83 1.69
N PHE A 119 -2.06 25.13 0.62
CA PHE A 119 -0.83 24.35 0.55
C PHE A 119 0.33 25.25 0.09
N SER A 120 1.55 24.96 0.55
CA SER A 120 2.76 25.69 0.18
C SER A 120 3.26 25.41 -1.24
N PHE A 121 2.58 24.51 -1.96
CA PHE A 121 2.89 24.08 -3.32
C PHE A 121 1.59 23.92 -4.11
N PRO A 122 1.63 24.02 -5.46
CA PRO A 122 0.45 23.81 -6.28
C PRO A 122 -0.06 22.39 -6.10
N VAL A 123 -1.34 22.25 -5.78
CA VAL A 123 -1.97 20.94 -5.62
C VAL A 123 -3.22 20.85 -6.47
N SER A 124 -3.37 19.73 -7.15
CA SER A 124 -4.57 19.35 -7.86
C SER A 124 -5.10 18.06 -7.27
N PHE A 125 -6.41 17.95 -7.26
CA PHE A 125 -7.09 16.95 -6.47
C PHE A 125 -7.89 16.01 -7.32
N ILE A 126 -7.71 14.73 -6.99
CA ILE A 126 -8.24 13.61 -7.74
C ILE A 126 -8.81 12.66 -6.71
N VAL A 127 -10.04 12.22 -6.92
CA VAL A 127 -10.68 11.23 -6.06
C VAL A 127 -10.33 9.85 -6.60
N ASN A 128 -9.45 9.12 -5.92
CA ASN A 128 -8.99 7.83 -6.39
C ASN A 128 -9.87 6.68 -5.89
N MET A 129 -9.91 5.61 -6.68
CA MET A 129 -10.31 4.29 -6.18
C MET A 129 -9.17 3.73 -5.30
N ILE A 130 -9.51 2.82 -4.39
CA ILE A 130 -8.61 2.34 -3.33
C ILE A 130 -7.38 1.63 -3.92
N LEU A 131 -7.47 1.04 -5.11
CA LEU A 131 -6.39 0.27 -5.73
C LEU A 131 -5.38 1.18 -6.46
N ILE A 132 -4.10 0.98 -6.13
CA ILE A 132 -2.98 1.76 -6.60
C ILE A 132 -1.79 0.83 -6.88
N MET A 133 -1.14 1.02 -8.04
CA MET A 133 0.15 0.41 -8.35
C MET A 133 1.22 1.48 -8.51
N ILE A 134 2.16 1.53 -7.58
CA ILE A 134 3.24 2.52 -7.56
C ILE A 134 4.56 1.86 -7.92
N PHE A 135 5.25 2.43 -8.89
CA PHE A 135 6.61 2.08 -9.25
C PHE A 135 7.61 2.54 -8.19
N SER A 136 8.55 1.65 -7.89
CA SER A 136 9.70 1.94 -7.04
C SER A 136 10.69 2.82 -7.81
N ILE A 137 10.68 4.12 -7.52
CA ILE A 137 11.78 5.00 -7.91
C ILE A 137 12.92 4.67 -6.95
N GLY A 138 13.83 3.79 -7.39
CA GLY A 138 14.84 3.15 -6.55
C GLY A 138 15.44 4.10 -5.51
N THR A 139 15.30 3.73 -4.22
CA THR A 139 16.07 4.14 -3.01
C THR A 139 16.44 5.61 -2.76
N GLN A 140 16.26 6.55 -3.69
CA GLN A 140 16.62 7.97 -3.56
C GLN A 140 15.47 8.86 -3.09
N TYR A 141 14.22 8.37 -3.11
CA TYR A 141 13.04 9.11 -2.62
C TYR A 141 12.65 8.81 -1.17
N ASN A 142 13.48 8.06 -0.44
CA ASN A 142 13.27 7.68 0.97
C ASN A 142 12.96 8.88 1.90
N ASN A 143 13.42 10.09 1.58
CA ASN A 143 13.14 11.28 2.39
C ASN A 143 11.83 12.01 2.03
N LYS A 144 11.33 11.90 0.79
CA LYS A 144 10.13 12.65 0.34
C LYS A 144 8.83 11.92 0.61
N VAL A 145 8.80 10.59 0.54
CA VAL A 145 7.60 9.80 0.87
C VAL A 145 7.22 9.99 2.34
N ASN A 146 8.20 10.03 3.25
CA ASN A 146 7.99 10.37 4.66
C ASN A 146 7.39 11.77 4.85
N THR A 147 7.73 12.73 3.99
CA THR A 147 7.14 14.09 4.05
C THR A 147 5.67 14.10 3.62
N VAL A 148 5.32 13.33 2.60
CA VAL A 148 3.93 13.21 2.11
C VAL A 148 3.07 12.39 3.10
N MET A 149 3.60 11.32 3.67
CA MET A 149 2.92 10.56 4.74
C MET A 149 2.65 11.44 5.96
N ASN A 150 3.63 12.21 6.43
CA ASN A 150 3.44 13.11 7.57
C ASN A 150 2.39 14.20 7.30
N HIS A 151 2.26 14.68 6.06
CA HIS A 151 1.22 15.65 5.72
C HIS A 151 -0.17 15.01 5.58
N ALA A 152 -0.26 13.77 5.10
CA ALA A 152 -1.53 13.04 5.00
C ALA A 152 -2.09 12.60 6.36
N LEU A 153 -1.21 12.36 7.34
CA LEU A 153 -1.58 12.02 8.72
C LEU A 153 -2.01 13.24 9.57
N HIS A 154 -1.83 14.46 9.06
CA HIS A 154 -2.17 15.72 9.75
C HIS A 154 -3.33 16.49 9.06
N VAL A 155 -4.14 15.82 8.24
CA VAL A 155 -5.37 16.37 7.62
C VAL A 155 -6.58 15.56 8.05
#